data_AF-A0A914NS37-F1
#
_entry.id   AF-A0A914NS37-F1
#
_cell.length_a   1.000
_cell.length_b   1.000
_cell.length_c   1.000
_cell.angle_alpha   90.00
_cell.angle_beta   90.00
_cell.angle_gamma   90.00
#
_symmetry.space_group_name_H-M   'P 1'
#
loop_
_entity.id
_entity.type
_entity.pdbx_description
1 polymer ?
#
loop_
_entity_poly.entity_id
_entity_poly.type
_entity_poly.pdbx_seq_one_letter_code
_entity_poly.pdbx_strand_id
1 'polypeptide(L)'
;MDVILMRISHNIVNPAAVVADLIHRSDLARHDKKVYLIGSQGVKDELKLLNIEYFGDGIDPVDAQPASKGQAFLYELELEEHPENVGAVVVGYEKYFNYLKLMKAANYLQNEDCLFLATNEDETCPGPNPETIIPDAGPLVAAVKTACGREPLTVGKPNTPAFDYICRRWGVDSIDPQRTFNGLETV
;
A
#
# COMPACT_ATOMS: atom_id res chain seq x y z
N MET A 1 2.10 -28.49 9.25
CA MET A 1 0.66 -28.48 9.58
C MET A 1 0.07 -27.38 8.74
N ASP A 2 -0.59 -27.80 7.68
CA ASP A 2 -0.96 -26.99 6.53
C ASP A 2 -1.91 -25.85 6.90
N VAL A 3 -1.58 -24.62 6.50
CA VAL A 3 -2.48 -23.47 6.55
C VAL A 3 -3.44 -23.56 5.35
N ILE A 4 -4.20 -24.65 5.31
CA ILE A 4 -5.43 -24.81 4.54
C ILE A 4 -6.53 -24.28 5.46
N LEU A 5 -6.80 -22.96 5.45
CA LEU A 5 -8.09 -22.34 5.81
C LEU A 5 -7.96 -20.81 5.95
N MET A 6 -7.97 -20.07 4.84
CA MET A 6 -8.80 -18.85 4.75
C MET A 6 -9.08 -18.51 3.27
N ARG A 7 -10.35 -18.65 2.91
CA ARG A 7 -10.89 -18.60 1.55
C ARG A 7 -11.00 -17.15 1.05
N ILE A 8 -10.13 -16.78 0.12
CA ILE A 8 -10.52 -16.02 -1.07
C ILE A 8 -10.01 -16.87 -2.25
N SER A 9 -10.88 -17.14 -3.21
CA SER A 9 -10.76 -18.18 -4.25
C SER A 9 -9.35 -18.33 -4.84
N HIS A 10 -8.92 -19.58 -5.05
CA HIS A 10 -7.60 -19.97 -5.57
C HIS A 10 -7.15 -19.27 -6.87
N ASN A 11 -8.05 -18.52 -7.52
CA ASN A 11 -7.89 -17.87 -8.82
C ASN A 11 -7.97 -16.33 -8.77
N ILE A 12 -8.00 -15.70 -7.59
CA ILE A 12 -7.98 -14.22 -7.48
C ILE A 12 -6.57 -13.76 -7.12
N VAL A 13 -6.07 -12.80 -7.90
CA VAL A 13 -4.91 -11.97 -7.54
C VAL A 13 -5.42 -10.57 -7.30
N ASN A 14 -5.22 -10.07 -6.09
CA ASN A 14 -5.43 -8.67 -5.76
C ASN A 14 -4.07 -7.94 -5.66
N PRO A 15 -4.05 -6.60 -5.76
CA PRO A 15 -2.82 -5.83 -5.59
C PRO A 15 -2.15 -6.05 -4.22
N ALA A 16 -2.94 -6.27 -3.16
CA ALA A 16 -2.43 -6.53 -1.82
C ALA A 16 -1.50 -7.76 -1.75
N ALA A 17 -1.86 -8.86 -2.41
CA ALA A 17 -1.05 -10.07 -2.46
C ALA A 17 0.26 -9.84 -3.23
N VAL A 18 0.21 -9.01 -4.28
CA VAL A 18 1.41 -8.62 -5.05
C VAL A 18 2.35 -7.77 -4.19
N VAL A 19 1.82 -6.79 -3.42
CA VAL A 19 2.63 -6.01 -2.46
C VAL A 19 3.30 -6.94 -1.45
N ALA A 20 2.53 -7.83 -0.82
CA ALA A 20 3.05 -8.72 0.20
C ALA A 20 4.14 -9.66 -0.37
N ASP A 21 3.95 -10.20 -1.58
CA ASP A 21 4.97 -11.02 -2.27
C ASP A 21 6.25 -10.24 -2.57
N LEU A 22 6.14 -9.00 -3.07
CA LEU A 22 7.31 -8.16 -3.34
C LEU A 22 8.12 -7.90 -2.06
N ILE A 23 7.45 -7.58 -0.96
CA ILE A 23 8.10 -7.34 0.33
C ILE A 23 8.72 -8.64 0.85
N HIS A 24 8.01 -9.76 0.80
CA HIS A 24 8.50 -11.06 1.26
C HIS A 24 9.75 -11.52 0.51
N ARG A 25 9.85 -11.19 -0.78
CA ARG A 25 10.98 -11.56 -1.65
C ARG A 25 12.12 -10.54 -1.63
N SER A 26 11.89 -9.36 -1.07
CA SER A 26 12.94 -8.38 -0.83
C SER A 26 13.82 -8.79 0.36
N ASP A 27 15.00 -8.20 0.48
CA ASP A 27 15.87 -8.43 1.65
C ASP A 27 15.27 -7.86 2.96
N LEU A 28 14.17 -7.12 2.91
CA LEU A 28 13.50 -6.55 4.09
C LEU A 28 13.09 -7.63 5.09
N ALA A 29 12.57 -8.77 4.59
CA ALA A 29 12.15 -9.90 5.42
C ALA A 29 13.32 -10.59 6.14
N ARG A 30 14.57 -10.33 5.73
CA ARG A 30 15.79 -10.86 6.37
C ARG A 30 16.37 -9.91 7.42
N HIS A 31 15.88 -8.68 7.48
CA HIS A 31 16.42 -7.61 8.33
C HIS A 31 15.44 -7.16 9.41
N ASP A 32 14.37 -7.93 9.68
CA ASP A 32 13.31 -7.60 10.65
C ASP A 32 12.75 -6.17 10.45
N LYS A 33 12.70 -5.71 9.19
CA LYS A 33 12.18 -4.39 8.84
C LYS A 33 10.65 -4.42 8.79
N LYS A 34 10.02 -3.34 9.24
CA LYS A 34 8.57 -3.15 9.28
C LYS A 34 8.04 -2.39 8.08
N VAL A 35 6.75 -2.56 7.80
CA VAL A 35 6.02 -1.82 6.78
C VAL A 35 5.21 -0.69 7.42
N TYR A 36 5.44 0.55 6.99
CA TYR A 36 4.51 1.64 7.29
C TYR A 36 3.35 1.60 6.28
N LEU A 37 2.14 1.35 6.77
CA LEU A 37 0.98 1.07 5.94
C LEU A 37 -0.04 2.20 5.98
N ILE A 38 -0.24 2.85 4.83
CA ILE A 38 -1.41 3.67 4.53
C ILE A 38 -2.31 2.80 3.64
N GLY A 39 -3.25 2.04 4.22
CA GLY A 39 -4.03 1.10 3.40
C GLY A 39 -5.18 0.38 4.10
N SER A 40 -5.97 -0.30 3.27
CA SER A 40 -7.18 -1.01 3.69
C SER A 40 -6.90 -2.37 4.33
N GLN A 41 -7.95 -3.01 4.87
CA GLN A 41 -7.87 -4.32 5.52
C GLN A 41 -7.26 -5.40 4.61
N GLY A 42 -7.52 -5.36 3.30
CA GLY A 42 -7.00 -6.37 2.37
C GLY A 42 -5.47 -6.42 2.35
N VAL A 43 -4.79 -5.26 2.44
CA VAL A 43 -3.31 -5.23 2.49
C VAL A 43 -2.80 -5.84 3.80
N LYS A 44 -3.45 -5.52 4.92
CA LYS A 44 -3.11 -6.06 6.24
C LYS A 44 -3.20 -7.58 6.28
N ASP A 45 -4.26 -8.13 5.70
CA ASP A 45 -4.50 -9.57 5.70
C ASP A 45 -3.39 -10.30 4.93
N GLU A 46 -2.98 -9.78 3.78
CA GLU A 46 -1.89 -10.35 2.98
C GLU A 46 -0.52 -10.22 3.66
N LEU A 47 -0.22 -9.09 4.31
CA LEU A 47 1.01 -8.92 5.10
C LEU A 47 1.06 -9.92 6.27
N LYS A 48 -0.06 -10.11 6.99
CA LYS A 48 -0.16 -11.10 8.09
C LYS A 48 0.04 -12.52 7.61
N LEU A 49 -0.52 -12.89 6.45
CA LEU A 49 -0.36 -14.23 5.88
C LEU A 49 1.10 -14.60 5.62
N LEU A 50 1.96 -13.61 5.34
CA LEU A 50 3.39 -13.79 5.12
C LEU A 50 4.26 -13.45 6.34
N ASN A 51 3.65 -13.24 7.51
CA ASN A 51 4.32 -12.82 8.76
C ASN A 51 5.15 -11.54 8.60
N ILE A 52 4.67 -10.59 7.79
CA ILE A 52 5.32 -9.29 7.63
C ILE A 52 4.74 -8.34 8.67
N GLU A 53 5.61 -7.77 9.51
CA GLU A 53 5.22 -6.76 10.48
C GLU A 53 4.88 -5.43 9.80
N TYR A 54 3.81 -4.80 10.28
CA TYR A 54 3.35 -3.52 9.76
C TYR A 54 2.72 -2.67 10.87
N PHE A 55 2.67 -1.36 10.64
CA PHE A 55 2.11 -0.37 11.57
C PHE A 55 1.58 0.85 10.81
N GLY A 56 0.95 1.77 11.53
CA GLY A 56 0.44 3.03 10.98
C GLY A 56 -0.93 2.95 10.31
N ASP A 57 -1.58 1.79 10.23
CA ASP A 57 -2.92 1.64 9.65
C ASP A 57 -4.03 2.14 10.59
N GLY A 58 -5.17 2.55 10.04
CA GLY A 58 -6.31 2.98 10.84
C GLY A 58 -6.22 4.43 11.31
N ILE A 59 -6.90 4.75 12.41
CA ILE A 59 -6.91 6.10 12.99
C ILE A 59 -5.56 6.36 13.66
N ASP A 60 -4.93 7.48 13.33
CA ASP A 60 -3.72 7.91 14.01
C ASP A 60 -4.05 8.26 15.49
N PRO A 61 -3.33 7.71 16.49
CA PRO A 61 -3.60 7.98 17.90
C PRO A 61 -3.59 9.45 18.28
N VAL A 62 -2.89 10.31 17.54
CA VAL A 62 -2.88 11.76 17.76
C VAL A 62 -4.24 12.38 17.45
N ASP A 63 -4.95 11.89 16.42
CA ASP A 63 -6.30 12.36 16.07
C ASP A 63 -7.37 11.84 17.03
N ALA A 64 -7.06 10.79 17.80
CA ALA A 64 -7.95 10.28 18.84
C ALA A 64 -7.91 11.12 20.13
N GLN A 65 -6.97 12.07 20.25
CA GLN A 65 -6.85 12.97 21.39
C GLN A 65 -7.43 14.35 21.03
N PRO A 66 -8.30 14.95 21.87
CA PRO A 66 -8.87 16.26 21.59
C PRO A 66 -7.76 17.32 21.46
N ALA A 67 -7.86 18.10 20.38
CA ALA A 67 -6.96 19.15 19.93
C ALA A 67 -6.37 20.00 21.06
N SER A 68 -5.24 19.57 21.62
CA SER A 68 -4.44 20.36 22.57
C SER A 68 -3.19 20.96 21.90
N LYS A 69 -2.89 20.58 20.65
CA LYS A 69 -1.76 21.11 19.89
C LYS A 69 -2.28 21.78 18.62
N GLY A 70 -2.35 23.11 18.63
CA GLY A 70 -2.62 23.93 17.44
C GLY A 70 -1.48 23.86 16.42
N GLN A 71 -0.99 25.00 15.91
CA GLN A 71 0.12 25.08 14.93
C GLN A 71 1.43 24.34 15.33
N ALA A 72 1.57 23.91 16.59
CA ALA A 72 2.71 23.13 17.08
C ALA A 72 2.78 21.69 16.51
N PHE A 73 1.68 21.11 16.01
CA PHE A 73 1.69 19.71 15.54
C PHE A 73 2.67 19.47 14.38
N LEU A 74 2.90 20.49 13.54
CA LEU A 74 3.83 20.40 12.40
C LEU A 74 5.30 20.28 12.83
N TYR A 75 5.64 20.78 14.02
CA TYR A 75 7.02 20.84 14.52
C TYR A 75 7.32 19.76 15.56
N GLU A 76 6.31 19.02 16.00
CA GLU A 76 6.41 17.95 17.00
C GLU A 76 6.04 16.59 16.38
N LEU A 77 6.48 16.34 15.15
CA LEU A 77 6.31 15.04 14.51
C LEU A 77 7.10 13.98 15.28
N GLU A 78 6.39 13.03 15.90
CA GLU A 78 6.98 11.82 16.46
C GLU A 78 6.74 10.66 15.50
N LEU A 79 7.84 10.04 15.05
CA LEU A 79 7.78 8.83 14.25
C LEU A 79 7.55 7.65 15.21
N GLU A 80 6.61 6.78 14.86
CA GLU A 80 6.30 5.57 15.65
C GLU A 80 7.44 4.57 15.64
N GLU A 81 8.25 4.56 14.60
CA GLU A 81 9.40 3.68 14.41
C GLU A 81 10.61 4.51 13.96
N HIS A 82 11.82 4.01 14.25
CA HIS A 82 13.04 4.65 13.76
C HIS A 82 13.18 4.40 12.24
N PRO A 83 13.52 5.41 11.41
CA PRO A 83 13.56 5.25 9.95
C PRO A 83 14.36 4.07 9.37
N GLU A 84 15.47 3.61 9.98
CA GLU A 84 16.19 2.41 9.51
C GLU A 84 15.43 1.10 9.72
N ASN A 85 14.49 1.06 10.68
CA ASN A 85 13.67 -0.12 10.95
C ASN A 85 12.49 -0.22 9.96
N VAL A 86 12.24 0.81 9.17
CA VAL A 86 11.18 0.82 8.16
C VAL A 86 11.75 0.40 6.81
N GLY A 87 11.22 -0.70 6.30
CA GLY A 87 11.65 -1.28 5.03
C GLY A 87 10.82 -0.86 3.83
N ALA A 88 9.54 -0.58 4.06
CA ALA A 88 8.65 -0.14 3.00
C ALA A 88 7.59 0.82 3.54
N VAL A 89 7.23 1.80 2.71
CA VAL A 89 5.97 2.54 2.80
C VAL A 89 5.03 2.00 1.73
N VAL A 90 3.89 1.48 2.15
CA VAL A 90 2.84 0.99 1.26
C VAL A 90 1.67 1.96 1.29
N VAL A 91 1.25 2.43 0.11
CA VAL A 91 0.10 3.33 -0.05
C VAL A 91 -0.97 2.65 -0.89
N GLY A 92 -2.16 2.55 -0.33
CA GLY A 92 -3.39 2.16 -1.02
C GLY A 92 -4.55 2.99 -0.50
N TYR A 93 -5.78 2.59 -0.86
CA TYR A 93 -6.97 3.26 -0.33
C TYR A 93 -7.01 3.18 1.20
N GLU A 94 -7.12 4.33 1.86
CA GLU A 94 -7.33 4.44 3.30
C GLU A 94 -8.24 5.63 3.66
N LYS A 95 -9.34 5.35 4.35
CA LYS A 95 -10.31 6.37 4.77
C LYS A 95 -9.86 7.27 5.94
N TYR A 96 -8.77 6.91 6.61
CA TYR A 96 -8.19 7.64 7.75
C TYR A 96 -6.92 8.38 7.36
N PHE A 97 -6.66 8.56 6.06
CA PHE A 97 -5.53 9.34 5.59
C PHE A 97 -5.65 10.80 6.06
N ASN A 98 -4.59 11.30 6.66
CA ASN A 98 -4.50 12.65 7.21
C ASN A 98 -3.11 13.23 6.94
N TYR A 99 -2.90 14.48 7.32
CA TYR A 99 -1.62 15.16 7.10
C TYR A 99 -0.48 14.53 7.91
N LEU A 100 -0.75 13.98 9.10
CA LEU A 100 0.27 13.35 9.95
C LEU A 100 0.82 12.07 9.30
N LYS A 101 -0.06 11.23 8.72
CA LYS A 101 0.34 10.05 7.95
C LYS A 101 1.16 10.42 6.71
N LEU A 102 0.79 11.50 6.03
CA LEU A 102 1.58 12.05 4.93
C LEU A 102 2.99 12.45 5.39
N MET A 103 3.09 13.16 6.52
CA MET A 103 4.38 13.54 7.09
C MET A 103 5.23 12.32 7.47
N LYS A 104 4.65 11.33 8.16
CA LYS A 104 5.33 10.08 8.53
C LYS A 104 5.84 9.33 7.30
N ALA A 105 4.98 9.14 6.29
CA ALA A 105 5.36 8.50 5.02
C ALA A 105 6.52 9.23 4.34
N ALA A 106 6.44 10.55 4.21
CA ALA A 106 7.49 11.35 3.57
C ALA A 106 8.83 11.26 4.32
N ASN A 107 8.81 11.21 5.66
CA ASN A 107 10.01 11.06 6.48
C ASN A 107 10.60 9.66 6.41
N TYR A 108 9.80 8.59 6.44
CA TYR A 108 10.31 7.23 6.23
C TYR A 108 10.90 7.06 4.82
N LEU A 109 10.32 7.72 3.82
CA LEU A 109 10.81 7.70 2.44
C LEU A 109 12.05 8.58 2.20
N GLN A 110 12.56 9.33 3.20
CA GLN A 110 13.89 9.94 3.11
C GLN A 110 14.99 8.87 3.08
N ASN A 111 14.74 7.70 3.66
CA ASN A 111 15.63 6.55 3.52
C ASN A 111 15.49 5.97 2.10
N GLU A 112 16.55 6.06 1.29
CA GLU A 112 16.55 5.57 -0.09
C GLU A 112 16.35 4.04 -0.17
N ASP A 113 16.77 3.30 0.86
CA ASP A 113 16.59 1.85 0.97
C ASP A 113 15.18 1.44 1.40
N CYS A 114 14.33 2.41 1.79
CA CYS A 114 12.93 2.18 2.09
C CYS A 114 12.14 2.12 0.78
N LEU A 115 11.48 0.99 0.51
CA LEU A 115 10.67 0.81 -0.68
C LEU A 115 9.44 1.72 -0.65
N PHE A 116 9.10 2.33 -1.78
CA PHE A 116 7.83 3.03 -1.96
C PHE A 116 6.92 2.21 -2.86
N LEU A 117 5.85 1.65 -2.31
CA LEU A 117 4.93 0.76 -3.04
C LEU A 117 3.52 1.34 -3.07
N ALA A 118 2.86 1.27 -4.22
CA ALA A 118 1.46 1.69 -4.38
C ALA A 118 0.59 0.51 -4.86
N THR A 119 -0.59 0.32 -4.26
CA THR A 119 -1.51 -0.77 -4.68
C THR A 119 -2.10 -0.51 -6.06
N ASN A 120 -2.44 0.74 -6.36
CA ASN A 120 -2.86 1.27 -7.66
C ASN A 120 -2.63 2.79 -7.63
N GLU A 121 -2.77 3.46 -8.76
CA GLU A 121 -2.70 4.93 -8.89
C GLU A 121 -4.00 5.50 -9.49
N ASP A 122 -5.11 4.76 -9.40
CA ASP A 122 -6.37 5.17 -10.00
C ASP A 122 -6.93 6.41 -9.27
N GLU A 123 -7.34 7.43 -10.03
CA GLU A 123 -7.81 8.69 -9.46
C GLU A 123 -9.12 8.50 -8.67
N THR A 124 -10.00 7.65 -9.20
CA THR A 124 -11.36 7.43 -8.69
C THR A 124 -11.77 5.98 -8.88
N CYS A 125 -12.75 5.54 -8.09
CA CYS A 125 -13.38 4.23 -8.26
C CYS A 125 -14.90 4.38 -8.53
N PRO A 126 -15.50 3.40 -9.24
CA PRO A 126 -16.93 3.44 -9.52
C PRO A 126 -17.74 3.32 -8.22
N GLY A 127 -18.64 4.27 -8.02
CA GLY A 127 -19.58 4.30 -6.89
C GLY A 127 -20.99 3.85 -7.28
N PRO A 128 -21.85 3.56 -6.29
CA PRO A 128 -23.26 3.26 -6.54
C PRO A 128 -24.04 4.49 -7.06
N ASN A 129 -23.53 5.70 -6.83
CA ASN A 129 -24.08 6.94 -7.35
C ASN A 129 -23.13 7.55 -8.41
N PRO A 130 -23.52 7.63 -9.69
CA PRO A 130 -22.66 8.19 -10.74
C PRO A 130 -22.38 9.70 -10.58
N GLU A 131 -23.18 10.43 -9.79
CA GLU A 131 -22.96 11.86 -9.53
C GLU A 131 -21.94 12.11 -8.41
N THR A 132 -21.50 11.05 -7.70
CA THR A 132 -20.53 11.16 -6.61
C THR A 132 -19.17 10.68 -7.08
N ILE A 133 -18.19 11.59 -7.06
CA ILE A 133 -16.79 11.23 -7.26
C ILE A 133 -16.29 10.55 -5.99
N ILE A 134 -15.82 9.32 -6.12
CA ILE A 134 -15.19 8.57 -5.03
C ILE A 134 -13.70 8.45 -5.31
N PRO A 135 -12.84 9.18 -4.58
CA PRO A 135 -11.40 9.02 -4.69
C PRO A 135 -10.96 7.58 -4.37
N ASP A 136 -10.05 7.04 -5.18
CA ASP A 136 -9.35 5.79 -4.88
C ASP A 136 -7.94 6.10 -4.34
N ALA A 137 -6.96 5.22 -4.51
CA ALA A 137 -5.62 5.38 -3.96
C ALA A 137 -4.79 6.46 -4.66
N GLY A 138 -5.07 6.78 -5.93
CA GLY A 138 -4.30 7.73 -6.74
C GLY A 138 -4.06 9.08 -6.05
N PRO A 139 -5.08 9.76 -5.50
CA PRO A 139 -4.89 11.02 -4.77
C PRO A 139 -3.99 10.90 -3.54
N LEU A 140 -4.06 9.79 -2.79
CA LEU A 140 -3.19 9.53 -1.62
C LEU A 140 -1.75 9.31 -2.08
N VAL A 141 -1.57 8.49 -3.13
CA VAL A 141 -0.27 8.21 -3.73
C VAL A 141 0.36 9.50 -4.27
N ALA A 142 -0.39 10.33 -4.98
CA ALA A 142 0.06 11.61 -5.49
C ALA A 142 0.50 12.57 -4.37
N ALA A 143 -0.22 12.60 -3.25
CA ALA A 143 0.17 13.40 -2.08
C ALA A 143 1.52 12.95 -1.52
N VAL A 144 1.69 11.63 -1.32
CA VAL A 144 2.96 11.06 -0.82
C VAL A 144 4.11 11.30 -1.81
N LYS A 145 3.89 11.05 -3.11
CA LYS A 145 4.85 11.35 -4.20
C LYS A 145 5.34 12.79 -4.14
N THR A 146 4.41 13.72 -4.06
CA THR A 146 4.71 15.16 -4.00
C THR A 146 5.52 15.51 -2.77
N ALA A 147 5.15 14.97 -1.60
CA ALA A 147 5.81 15.28 -0.34
C ALA A 147 7.21 14.66 -0.21
N CYS A 148 7.42 13.43 -0.71
CA CYS A 148 8.70 12.73 -0.61
C CYS A 148 9.64 12.97 -1.80
N GLY A 149 9.12 13.44 -2.94
CA GLY A 149 9.88 13.63 -4.17
C GLY A 149 10.31 12.33 -4.86
N ARG A 150 9.67 11.20 -4.54
CA ARG A 150 9.96 9.86 -5.11
C ARG A 150 8.74 9.29 -5.82
N GLU A 151 8.99 8.43 -6.81
CA GLU A 151 7.96 7.66 -7.50
C GLU A 151 7.77 6.29 -6.84
N PRO A 152 6.53 5.79 -6.68
CA PRO A 152 6.29 4.46 -6.16
C PRO A 152 6.50 3.39 -7.24
N LEU A 153 6.76 2.17 -6.81
CA LEU A 153 6.49 0.99 -7.62
C LEU A 153 5.01 0.62 -7.47
N THR A 154 4.23 0.86 -8.51
CA THR A 154 2.79 0.55 -8.55
C THR A 154 2.56 -0.89 -8.96
N VAL A 155 1.81 -1.64 -8.14
CA VAL A 155 1.62 -3.08 -8.33
C VAL A 155 0.31 -3.46 -9.02
N GLY A 156 -0.62 -2.52 -9.18
CA GLY A 156 -1.90 -2.74 -9.85
C GLY A 156 -1.75 -3.00 -11.36
N LYS A 157 -2.80 -3.46 -12.03
CA LYS A 157 -2.78 -3.61 -13.50
C LYS A 157 -2.69 -2.24 -14.19
N PRO A 158 -2.08 -2.14 -15.38
CA PRO A 158 -1.43 -3.19 -16.17
C PRO A 158 0.06 -3.37 -15.83
N ASN A 159 0.50 -3.10 -14.60
CA ASN A 159 1.93 -3.11 -14.29
C ASN A 159 2.52 -4.52 -14.22
N THR A 160 3.79 -4.61 -14.63
CA THR A 160 4.61 -5.83 -14.64
C THR A 160 4.57 -6.63 -13.32
N PRO A 161 4.59 -6.00 -12.12
CA PRO A 161 4.60 -6.78 -10.86
C PRO A 161 3.40 -7.70 -10.69
N ALA A 162 2.20 -7.31 -11.16
CA ALA A 162 1.02 -8.17 -11.10
C ALA A 162 1.15 -9.39 -12.02
N PHE A 163 1.64 -9.18 -13.24
CA PHE A 163 1.87 -10.26 -14.20
C PHE A 163 2.94 -11.24 -13.70
N ASP A 164 4.05 -10.71 -13.22
CA ASP A 164 5.15 -11.46 -12.64
C ASP A 164 4.69 -12.34 -11.46
N TYR A 165 3.84 -11.79 -10.58
CA TYR A 165 3.23 -12.54 -9.49
C TYR A 165 2.35 -13.69 -10.00
N ILE A 166 1.48 -13.44 -10.99
CA ILE A 166 0.62 -14.47 -11.58
C ILE A 166 1.49 -15.56 -12.24
N CYS A 167 2.48 -15.19 -13.05
CA CYS A 167 3.40 -16.14 -13.68
C CYS A 167 4.04 -17.08 -12.65
N ARG A 168 4.57 -16.53 -11.55
CA ARG A 168 5.13 -17.31 -10.45
C ARG A 168 4.10 -18.21 -9.77
N ARG A 169 2.93 -17.67 -9.43
CA ARG A 169 1.90 -18.38 -8.67
C ARG A 169 1.35 -19.59 -9.42
N TRP A 170 1.22 -19.51 -10.75
CA TRP A 170 0.72 -20.61 -11.59
C TRP A 170 1.80 -21.36 -12.37
N GLY A 171 3.07 -20.99 -12.24
CA GLY A 171 4.17 -21.65 -12.93
C GLY A 171 4.08 -21.51 -14.46
N VAL A 172 3.65 -20.34 -14.95
CA VAL A 172 3.56 -20.05 -16.39
C VAL A 172 4.62 -19.01 -16.77
N ASP A 173 5.20 -19.16 -17.97
CA ASP A 173 6.30 -18.30 -18.43
C ASP A 173 5.83 -16.90 -18.85
N SER A 174 4.58 -16.77 -19.28
CA SER A 174 4.01 -15.50 -19.72
C SER A 174 2.48 -15.52 -19.65
N ILE A 175 1.89 -14.33 -19.56
CA ILE A 175 0.45 -14.10 -19.65
C ILE A 175 0.24 -13.10 -20.77
N ASP A 176 -0.73 -13.36 -21.64
CA ASP A 176 -1.13 -12.44 -22.70
C ASP A 176 -1.86 -11.23 -22.09
N PRO A 177 -1.27 -10.01 -22.08
CA PRO A 177 -1.91 -8.84 -21.48
C PRO A 177 -3.20 -8.45 -22.20
N GLN A 178 -3.37 -8.79 -23.48
CA GLN A 178 -4.61 -8.54 -24.23
C GLN A 178 -5.80 -9.37 -23.72
N ARG A 179 -5.52 -10.43 -22.95
CA ARG A 179 -6.54 -11.24 -22.27
C ARG A 179 -6.83 -10.78 -20.85
N THR A 180 -6.25 -9.64 -20.42
CA THR A 180 -6.58 -9.02 -19.15
C THR A 180 -7.60 -7.90 -19.36
N PHE A 181 -8.67 -7.91 -18.56
CA PHE A 181 -9.63 -6.83 -18.53
C PHE A 181 -8.99 -5.61 -17.85
N ASN A 182 -8.78 -4.54 -18.61
CA ASN A 182 -8.44 -3.21 -18.11
C ASN A 182 -9.75 -2.43 -18.03
N GLY A 183 -10.18 -2.03 -16.83
CA GLY A 183 -11.46 -1.34 -16.61
C GLY A 183 -11.57 0.07 -17.21
N LEU A 184 -10.76 0.39 -18.23
CA LEU A 184 -10.71 1.69 -18.91
C LEU A 184 -11.58 1.74 -20.17
N GLU A 185 -12.29 0.67 -20.54
CA GLU A 185 -13.36 0.76 -21.52
C GLU A 185 -14.61 1.34 -20.85
N THR A 186 -14.71 2.66 -20.88
CA THR A 186 -15.96 3.39 -20.67
C THR A 186 -17.04 2.85 -21.60
N VAL A 187 -18.14 2.39 -21.01
CA VAL A 187 -19.45 2.23 -21.70
C VAL A 187 -20.03 3.60 -22.00
#